data_AF-A0A836WGI0-F1
#
_entry.id   AF-A0A836WGI0-F1
#
_cell.length_a   1.000
_cell.length_b   1.000
_cell.length_c   1.000
_cell.angle_alpha   90.00
_cell.angle_beta   90.00
_cell.angle_gamma   90.00
#
_symmetry.space_group_name_H-M   'P 1'
#
loop_
_entity.id
_entity.type
_entity.pdbx_description
1 polymer ?
#
loop_
_entity_poly.entity_id
_entity_poly.type
_entity_poly.pdbx_seq_one_letter_code
_entity_poly.pdbx_strand_id
1 'polypeptide(L)'
;MTNLSDNEITERYLTACATHIQWLIDEVRIEDNQLLINGWAIVTEGEPNNARFLLNGKEFDQVEYAMPSPDLEELFWNIPTAQNARFVCKTAIDEHTFSDGFACLEFLQNNNTQLARQTAWYWPNPNHNLPTPEEARIRRVIGAPDSTNYLIGGAAIFKRFEHYLEQKFSRPLKDFKTILDWGCGSGRVSRHFHVVPDSKIWGVDIDKDNISWCQTHLPHGKFSEIPLTPPTPLPDDYFDLIIGISVLTHLNEENQFAWLQELKRIAKKGAILMLSIQGLSQAGFYRPAPDILREVEEKGFVITGRNSDLDDVMADNTHYINVIQSHDYIHKQWGKYFTILDIVDAMAANQDVVVMRNDNP
;
A
#
# COMPACT_ATOMS: atom_id res chain seq x y z
N MET A 1 16.79 -25.18 -3.40
CA MET A 1 15.38 -25.61 -3.44
C MET A 1 14.98 -25.93 -2.03
N THR A 2 13.98 -25.22 -1.52
CA THR A 2 13.33 -25.49 -0.24
C THR A 2 12.60 -26.84 -0.37
N ASN A 3 12.93 -27.81 0.49
CA ASN A 3 12.28 -29.14 0.50
C ASN A 3 10.88 -29.08 1.16
N LEU A 4 10.16 -27.96 1.02
CA LEU A 4 8.85 -27.76 1.64
C LEU A 4 7.77 -28.49 0.83
N SER A 5 6.91 -29.21 1.54
CA SER A 5 5.65 -29.71 1.01
C SER A 5 4.71 -28.56 0.61
N ASP A 6 3.69 -28.86 -0.20
CA ASP A 6 2.68 -27.88 -0.61
C ASP A 6 1.97 -27.24 0.59
N ASN A 7 1.76 -28.00 1.67
CA ASN A 7 1.15 -27.48 2.90
C ASN A 7 2.10 -26.53 3.63
N GLU A 8 3.38 -26.89 3.78
CA GLU A 8 4.36 -26.06 4.50
C GLU A 8 4.62 -24.72 3.78
N ILE A 9 4.71 -24.72 2.45
CA ILE A 9 4.86 -23.47 1.70
C ILE A 9 3.59 -22.62 1.79
N THR A 10 2.40 -23.22 1.71
CA THR A 10 1.13 -22.49 1.86
C THR A 10 1.01 -21.88 3.26
N GLU A 11 1.31 -22.66 4.30
CA GLU A 11 1.32 -22.22 5.70
C GLU A 11 2.22 -21.01 5.91
N ARG A 12 3.42 -21.00 5.32
CA ARG A 12 4.36 -19.87 5.39
C ARG A 12 3.73 -18.58 4.86
N TYR A 13 3.08 -18.63 3.71
CA TYR A 13 2.47 -17.46 3.08
C TYR A 13 1.21 -17.00 3.83
N LEU A 14 0.37 -17.92 4.31
CA LEU A 14 -0.79 -17.59 5.14
C LEU A 14 -0.36 -16.94 6.47
N THR A 15 0.70 -17.46 7.09
CA THR A 15 1.29 -16.87 8.30
C THR A 15 1.82 -15.46 8.04
N ALA A 16 2.50 -15.23 6.92
CA ALA A 16 2.95 -13.88 6.54
C ALA A 16 1.77 -12.92 6.35
N CYS A 17 0.73 -13.34 5.63
CA CYS A 17 -0.49 -12.56 5.45
C CYS A 17 -1.11 -12.15 6.80
N ALA A 18 -1.32 -13.11 7.70
CA ALA A 18 -1.91 -12.82 9.01
C ALA A 18 -1.01 -11.99 9.92
N THR A 19 0.32 -12.09 9.75
CA THR A 19 1.27 -11.33 10.58
C THR A 19 1.39 -9.88 10.12
N HIS A 20 1.46 -9.63 8.82
CA HIS A 20 1.81 -8.31 8.28
C HIS A 20 0.60 -7.51 7.80
N ILE A 21 -0.43 -8.16 7.23
CA ILE A 21 -1.69 -7.47 6.92
C ILE A 21 -2.49 -7.31 8.21
N GLN A 22 -2.53 -8.36 9.04
CA GLN A 22 -3.07 -8.41 10.41
C GLN A 22 -4.58 -8.17 10.53
N TRP A 23 -5.10 -7.10 9.92
CA TRP A 23 -6.48 -6.71 9.98
C TRP A 23 -6.89 -5.86 8.78
N LEU A 24 -8.12 -6.02 8.33
CA LEU A 24 -8.74 -5.21 7.29
C LEU A 24 -10.05 -4.62 7.81
N ILE A 25 -10.37 -3.44 7.29
CA ILE A 25 -11.64 -2.78 7.53
C ILE A 25 -12.49 -3.00 6.28
N ASP A 26 -13.60 -3.72 6.44
CA ASP A 26 -14.53 -4.01 5.35
C ASP A 26 -15.46 -2.81 5.11
N GLU A 27 -15.83 -2.11 6.18
CA GLU A 27 -16.71 -0.95 6.11
C GLU A 27 -16.39 0.08 7.21
N VAL A 28 -16.52 1.35 6.83
CA VAL A 28 -16.52 2.48 7.75
C VAL A 28 -17.75 3.35 7.49
N ARG A 29 -18.47 3.70 8.54
CA ARG A 29 -19.64 4.59 8.49
C ARG A 29 -19.54 5.67 9.55
N ILE A 30 -20.06 6.85 9.21
CA ILE A 30 -20.26 7.95 10.14
C ILE A 30 -21.75 8.27 10.17
N GLU A 31 -22.37 8.11 11.34
CA GLU A 31 -23.78 8.40 11.58
C GLU A 31 -23.90 9.09 12.95
N ASP A 32 -24.61 10.23 13.00
CA ASP A 32 -24.89 10.97 14.25
C ASP A 32 -23.64 11.24 15.13
N ASN A 33 -22.54 11.69 14.54
CA ASN A 33 -21.24 11.89 15.20
C ASN A 33 -20.67 10.62 15.85
N GLN A 34 -21.01 9.45 15.32
CA GLN A 34 -20.43 8.18 15.72
C GLN A 34 -19.73 7.55 14.53
N LEU A 35 -18.49 7.11 14.76
CA LEU A 35 -17.75 6.27 13.83
C LEU A 35 -18.08 4.81 14.13
N LEU A 36 -18.50 4.09 13.11
CA LEU A 36 -18.67 2.65 13.12
C LEU A 36 -17.71 2.01 12.11
N ILE A 37 -16.94 1.03 12.56
CA ILE A 37 -16.07 0.23 11.71
C ILE A 37 -16.35 -1.25 11.93
N ASN A 38 -16.27 -2.04 10.86
CA ASN A 38 -16.29 -3.50 10.96
C ASN A 38 -15.33 -4.11 9.94
N GLY A 39 -14.96 -5.36 10.20
CA GLY A 39 -14.05 -6.09 9.35
C GLY A 39 -13.54 -7.35 10.04
N TRP A 40 -12.27 -7.67 9.79
CA TRP A 40 -11.60 -8.78 10.47
C TRP A 40 -10.22 -8.39 10.98
N ALA A 41 -9.84 -8.98 12.12
CA ALA A 41 -8.55 -8.78 12.76
C ALA A 41 -8.07 -10.10 13.37
N ILE A 42 -6.91 -10.57 12.90
CA ILE A 42 -6.30 -11.82 13.35
C ILE A 42 -5.23 -11.49 14.38
N VAL A 43 -5.33 -12.10 15.57
CA VAL A 43 -4.23 -12.10 16.55
C VAL A 43 -3.29 -13.24 16.22
N THR A 44 -2.04 -12.91 15.89
CA THR A 44 -0.99 -13.89 15.61
C THR A 44 -0.15 -14.20 16.84
N GLU A 45 -0.20 -13.34 17.85
CA GLU A 45 0.52 -13.52 19.11
C GLU A 45 -0.38 -13.18 20.30
N GLY A 46 -0.55 -14.12 21.24
CA GLY A 46 -1.36 -13.90 22.44
C GLY A 46 -2.85 -14.22 22.24
N GLU A 47 -3.68 -13.73 23.16
CA GLU A 47 -5.11 -14.05 23.21
C GLU A 47 -5.95 -12.94 22.57
N PRO A 48 -6.94 -13.26 21.70
CA PRO A 48 -7.82 -12.27 21.08
C PRO A 48 -8.48 -11.31 22.08
N ASN A 49 -8.86 -11.78 23.27
CA ASN A 49 -9.50 -10.97 24.30
C ASN A 49 -8.62 -9.83 24.87
N ASN A 50 -7.30 -9.87 24.61
CA ASN A 50 -6.37 -8.82 25.03
C ASN A 50 -6.13 -7.78 23.93
N ALA A 51 -6.65 -7.99 22.72
CA ALA A 51 -6.49 -7.05 21.64
C ALA A 51 -7.38 -5.82 21.84
N ARG A 52 -6.90 -4.67 21.37
CA ARG A 52 -7.58 -3.38 21.55
C ARG A 52 -7.72 -2.68 20.21
N PHE A 53 -8.86 -2.04 20.00
CA PHE A 53 -9.11 -1.17 18.85
C PHE A 53 -9.05 0.27 19.32
N LEU A 54 -8.26 1.10 18.63
CA LEU A 54 -8.03 2.49 19.03
C LEU A 54 -8.37 3.47 17.90
N LEU A 55 -8.94 4.60 18.28
CA LEU A 55 -9.09 5.81 17.48
C LEU A 55 -8.14 6.87 18.05
N ASN A 56 -7.15 7.29 17.28
CA ASN A 56 -6.12 8.25 17.71
C ASN A 56 -5.45 7.87 19.05
N GLY A 57 -5.17 6.58 19.25
CA GLY A 57 -4.58 6.05 20.48
C GLY A 57 -5.56 5.87 21.66
N LYS A 58 -6.83 6.26 21.53
CA LYS A 58 -7.88 6.04 22.55
C LYS A 58 -8.75 4.84 22.17
N GLU A 59 -9.11 4.00 23.14
CA GLU A 59 -10.02 2.88 22.90
C GLU A 59 -11.39 3.32 22.35
N PHE A 60 -11.96 2.50 21.49
CA PHE A 60 -13.36 2.61 21.07
C PHE A 60 -14.31 2.42 22.26
N ASP A 61 -15.41 3.18 22.28
CA ASP A 61 -16.40 3.11 23.37
C ASP A 61 -17.15 1.76 23.41
N GLN A 62 -17.35 1.13 22.25
CA GLN A 62 -17.99 -0.18 22.11
C GLN A 62 -17.18 -1.04 21.14
N VAL A 63 -16.86 -2.27 21.56
CA VAL A 63 -16.11 -3.25 20.78
C VAL A 63 -16.79 -4.61 20.92
N GLU A 64 -17.21 -5.19 19.82
CA GLU A 64 -17.60 -6.58 19.69
C GLU A 64 -16.46 -7.33 18.99
N TYR A 65 -15.62 -8.02 19.77
CA TYR A 65 -14.50 -8.83 19.30
C TYR A 65 -14.14 -9.85 20.41
N ALA A 66 -13.79 -11.10 20.11
CA ALA A 66 -13.67 -11.72 18.80
C ALA A 66 -14.95 -12.47 18.40
N MET A 67 -15.54 -12.09 17.27
CA MET A 67 -16.76 -12.71 16.74
C MET A 67 -16.44 -13.84 15.72
N PRO A 68 -17.33 -14.84 15.55
CA PRO A 68 -17.10 -15.96 14.64
C PRO A 68 -16.82 -15.57 13.19
N SER A 69 -15.87 -16.24 12.56
CA SER A 69 -15.46 -16.10 11.15
C SER A 69 -15.12 -17.47 10.55
N PRO A 70 -16.12 -18.33 10.29
CA PRO A 70 -15.89 -19.65 9.70
C PRO A 70 -15.23 -19.57 8.32
N ASP A 71 -15.48 -18.49 7.57
CA ASP A 71 -14.83 -18.24 6.29
C ASP A 71 -13.32 -17.97 6.44
N LEU A 72 -12.91 -17.27 7.50
CA LEU A 72 -11.50 -17.05 7.79
C LEU A 72 -10.82 -18.29 8.37
N GLU A 73 -11.55 -19.13 9.12
CA GLU A 73 -11.04 -20.44 9.57
C GLU A 73 -10.65 -21.32 8.38
N GLU A 74 -11.51 -21.39 7.36
CA GLU A 74 -11.22 -22.16 6.14
C GLU A 74 -10.00 -21.59 5.40
N LEU A 75 -9.92 -20.26 5.31
CA LEU A 75 -8.88 -19.57 4.56
C LEU A 75 -7.52 -19.51 5.26
N PHE A 76 -7.51 -19.45 6.60
CA PHE A 76 -6.33 -19.38 7.45
C PHE A 76 -6.30 -20.58 8.39
N TRP A 77 -6.43 -21.78 7.83
CA TRP A 77 -6.52 -23.06 8.54
C TRP A 77 -5.34 -23.32 9.50
N ASN A 78 -4.18 -22.68 9.25
CA ASN A 78 -2.99 -22.80 10.08
C ASN A 78 -2.97 -21.82 11.27
N ILE A 79 -3.97 -20.93 11.39
CA ILE A 79 -4.01 -19.88 12.41
C ILE A 79 -5.26 -20.06 13.27
N PRO A 80 -5.14 -20.65 14.48
CA PRO A 80 -6.29 -21.01 15.31
C PRO A 80 -7.23 -19.85 15.68
N THR A 81 -6.71 -18.63 15.76
CA THR A 81 -7.50 -17.43 16.08
C THR A 81 -8.38 -16.96 14.92
N ALA A 82 -8.13 -17.43 13.68
CA ALA A 82 -8.89 -17.01 12.51
C ALA A 82 -10.36 -17.44 12.54
N GLN A 83 -10.72 -18.46 13.33
CA GLN A 83 -12.11 -18.89 13.51
C GLN A 83 -12.99 -17.86 14.26
N ASN A 84 -12.36 -16.96 15.02
CA ASN A 84 -13.02 -15.84 15.69
C ASN A 84 -12.17 -14.59 15.45
N ALA A 85 -12.41 -13.91 14.32
CA ALA A 85 -11.64 -12.76 13.90
C ALA A 85 -12.51 -11.58 13.43
N ARG A 86 -13.86 -11.70 13.43
CA ARG A 86 -14.73 -10.56 13.11
C ARG A 86 -14.77 -9.55 14.24
N PHE A 87 -14.83 -8.28 13.87
CA PHE A 87 -15.04 -7.19 14.82
C PHE A 87 -16.12 -6.20 14.34
N VAL A 88 -16.79 -5.58 15.31
CA VAL A 88 -17.54 -4.33 15.13
C VAL A 88 -17.11 -3.37 16.23
N CYS A 89 -16.68 -2.16 15.85
CA CYS A 89 -16.30 -1.12 16.81
C CYS A 89 -17.11 0.14 16.57
N LYS A 90 -17.50 0.81 17.65
CA LYS A 90 -18.26 2.06 17.62
C LYS A 90 -17.74 3.05 18.66
N THR A 91 -17.58 4.30 18.26
CA THR A 91 -17.09 5.37 19.15
C THR A 91 -17.60 6.73 18.71
N ALA A 92 -17.74 7.66 19.66
CA ALA A 92 -18.06 9.05 19.32
C ALA A 92 -16.90 9.75 18.60
N ILE A 93 -17.22 10.62 17.65
CA ILE A 93 -16.26 11.49 16.96
C ILE A 93 -16.68 12.95 17.05
N ASP A 94 -15.71 13.83 16.94
CA ASP A 94 -15.87 15.28 17.00
C ASP A 94 -14.91 15.99 16.04
N GLU A 95 -14.92 17.31 16.05
CA GLU A 95 -14.02 18.15 15.26
C GLU A 95 -12.53 17.93 15.56
N HIS A 96 -12.18 17.50 16.77
CA HIS A 96 -10.80 17.24 17.19
C HIS A 96 -10.28 15.89 16.71
N THR A 97 -11.19 14.97 16.35
CA THR A 97 -10.87 13.63 15.82
C THR A 97 -10.01 13.70 14.56
N PHE A 98 -10.11 14.77 13.78
CA PHE A 98 -9.36 14.99 12.54
C PHE A 98 -8.38 16.17 12.62
N SER A 99 -7.85 16.46 13.80
CA SER A 99 -7.04 17.66 14.06
C SER A 99 -5.77 17.78 13.19
N ASP A 100 -5.18 16.67 12.76
CA ASP A 100 -4.03 16.64 11.81
C ASP A 100 -4.46 16.37 10.35
N GLY A 101 -5.77 16.42 10.08
CA GLY A 101 -6.38 16.08 8.79
C GLY A 101 -6.76 14.60 8.65
N PHE A 102 -6.45 13.76 9.65
CA PHE A 102 -6.73 12.32 9.62
C PHE A 102 -7.24 11.82 10.97
N ALA A 103 -7.94 10.69 10.94
CA ALA A 103 -8.16 9.87 12.12
C ALA A 103 -7.40 8.56 11.95
N CYS A 104 -6.60 8.19 12.96
CA CYS A 104 -5.82 6.97 12.96
C CYS A 104 -6.60 5.84 13.63
N LEU A 105 -6.82 4.76 12.90
CA LEU A 105 -7.48 3.54 13.36
C LEU A 105 -6.40 2.48 13.57
N GLU A 106 -6.33 1.94 14.78
CA GLU A 106 -5.26 1.01 15.18
C GLU A 106 -5.85 -0.27 15.74
N PHE A 107 -5.23 -1.39 15.40
CA PHE A 107 -5.45 -2.68 16.03
C PHE A 107 -4.19 -3.08 16.81
N LEU A 108 -4.31 -3.10 18.14
CA LEU A 108 -3.19 -3.33 19.05
C LEU A 108 -3.28 -4.74 19.63
N GLN A 109 -2.32 -5.59 19.28
CA GLN A 109 -2.04 -6.85 19.96
C GLN A 109 -0.77 -6.73 20.81
N ASN A 110 -0.75 -7.36 22.00
CA ASN A 110 0.40 -7.41 22.93
C ASN A 110 1.05 -6.07 23.30
N ASN A 111 0.30 -4.97 23.27
CA ASN A 111 0.83 -3.62 23.51
C ASN A 111 1.95 -3.19 22.54
N ASN A 112 2.07 -3.83 21.36
CA ASN A 112 3.03 -3.42 20.33
C ASN A 112 2.50 -2.21 19.53
N THR A 113 2.67 -1.02 20.10
CA THR A 113 2.20 0.23 19.49
C THR A 113 2.93 0.59 18.20
N GLN A 114 4.17 0.11 18.03
CA GLN A 114 4.95 0.34 16.81
C GLN A 114 4.34 -0.41 15.63
N LEU A 115 4.06 -1.71 15.82
CA LEU A 115 3.40 -2.53 14.79
C LEU A 115 2.00 -1.99 14.49
N ALA A 116 1.23 -1.64 15.52
CA ALA A 116 -0.11 -1.07 15.35
C ALA A 116 -0.10 0.20 14.48
N ARG A 117 0.95 1.04 14.58
CA ARG A 117 1.12 2.22 13.73
C ARG A 117 1.55 1.88 12.30
N GLN A 118 2.34 0.83 12.12
CA GLN A 118 2.76 0.33 10.80
C GLN A 118 1.59 -0.30 10.03
N THR A 119 0.65 -0.93 10.72
CA THR A 119 -0.56 -1.55 10.16
C THR A 119 -1.82 -0.70 10.34
N ALA A 120 -1.70 0.53 10.83
CA ALA A 120 -2.84 1.42 11.06
C ALA A 120 -3.55 1.78 9.75
N TRP A 121 -4.88 1.90 9.83
CA TRP A 121 -5.69 2.52 8.80
C TRP A 121 -5.90 3.99 9.13
N TYR A 122 -6.11 4.81 8.11
CA TYR A 122 -6.32 6.25 8.30
C TYR A 122 -7.55 6.69 7.55
N TRP A 123 -8.43 7.40 8.26
CA TRP A 123 -9.59 8.04 7.66
C TRP A 123 -9.24 9.50 7.38
N PRO A 124 -9.22 9.95 6.12
CA PRO A 124 -8.99 11.36 5.83
C PRO A 124 -10.19 12.20 6.30
N ASN A 125 -9.93 13.42 6.79
CA ASN A 125 -10.97 14.33 7.26
C ASN A 125 -12.07 14.48 6.19
N PRO A 126 -13.33 14.07 6.46
CA PRO A 126 -14.40 14.12 5.47
C PRO A 126 -14.78 15.57 5.08
N ASN A 127 -14.38 16.55 5.88
CA ASN A 127 -14.59 17.97 5.58
C ASN A 127 -13.51 18.55 4.64
N HIS A 128 -12.48 17.79 4.28
CA HIS A 128 -11.57 18.21 3.22
C HIS A 128 -12.28 18.13 1.87
N ASN A 129 -12.49 19.31 1.25
CA ASN A 129 -13.25 19.51 0.01
C ASN A 129 -12.55 18.98 -1.27
N LEU A 130 -11.77 17.90 -1.19
CA LEU A 130 -11.21 17.26 -2.38
C LEU A 130 -12.21 16.22 -2.91
N PRO A 131 -12.72 16.37 -4.15
CA PRO A 131 -13.71 15.45 -4.69
C PRO A 131 -13.13 14.05 -4.84
N THR A 132 -13.99 13.05 -4.70
CA THR A 132 -13.64 11.64 -4.91
C THR A 132 -13.76 11.32 -6.40
N PRO A 133 -12.81 10.60 -7.02
CA PRO A 133 -12.96 10.17 -8.41
C PRO A 133 -14.15 9.25 -8.60
N GLU A 134 -14.61 9.15 -9.84
CA GLU A 134 -15.68 8.26 -10.25
C GLU A 134 -15.24 6.78 -10.19
N GLU A 135 -16.20 5.89 -9.98
CA GLU A 135 -15.98 4.46 -9.77
C GLU A 135 -15.11 3.79 -10.84
N ALA A 136 -15.24 4.20 -12.11
CA ALA A 136 -14.42 3.67 -13.19
C ALA A 136 -12.93 4.00 -12.99
N ARG A 137 -12.60 5.23 -12.56
CA ARG A 137 -11.23 5.64 -12.24
C ARG A 137 -10.72 4.94 -10.99
N ILE A 138 -11.58 4.80 -9.98
CA ILE A 138 -11.24 4.08 -8.74
C ILE A 138 -10.91 2.62 -9.06
N ARG A 139 -11.73 1.94 -9.86
CA ARG A 139 -11.50 0.55 -10.28
C ARG A 139 -10.15 0.35 -10.94
N ARG A 140 -9.72 1.26 -11.83
CA ARG A 140 -8.40 1.18 -12.48
C ARG A 140 -7.23 1.32 -11.50
N VAL A 141 -7.43 2.00 -10.37
CA VAL A 141 -6.37 2.28 -9.38
C VAL A 141 -6.31 1.21 -8.28
N ILE A 142 -7.44 0.62 -7.89
CA ILE A 142 -7.50 -0.32 -6.76
C ILE A 142 -8.08 -1.69 -7.11
N GLY A 143 -8.43 -1.94 -8.37
CA GLY A 143 -9.05 -3.19 -8.86
C GLY A 143 -10.55 -3.32 -8.58
N ALA A 144 -11.16 -2.38 -7.86
CA ALA A 144 -12.58 -2.41 -7.49
C ALA A 144 -13.19 -1.00 -7.46
N PRO A 145 -14.49 -0.83 -7.78
CA PRO A 145 -15.17 0.47 -7.73
C PRO A 145 -15.56 0.88 -6.30
N ASP A 146 -14.60 0.91 -5.37
CA ASP A 146 -14.85 1.16 -3.94
C ASP A 146 -14.19 2.46 -3.47
N SER A 147 -15.01 3.50 -3.34
CA SER A 147 -14.55 4.83 -2.92
C SER A 147 -14.04 4.88 -1.49
N THR A 148 -14.60 4.07 -0.58
CA THR A 148 -14.17 4.05 0.82
C THR A 148 -12.77 3.46 0.89
N ASN A 149 -12.56 2.28 0.30
CA ASN A 149 -11.25 1.64 0.25
C ASN A 149 -10.21 2.46 -0.51
N TYR A 150 -10.61 3.19 -1.55
CA TYR A 150 -9.75 4.15 -2.22
C TYR A 150 -9.24 5.24 -1.26
N LEU A 151 -10.14 5.86 -0.49
CA LEU A 151 -9.82 6.97 0.39
C LEU A 151 -9.01 6.53 1.61
N ILE A 152 -9.45 5.48 2.32
CA ILE A 152 -8.74 5.02 3.52
C ILE A 152 -7.43 4.32 3.18
N GLY A 153 -7.37 3.61 2.05
CA GLY A 153 -6.15 2.98 1.57
C GLY A 153 -5.11 4.00 1.16
N GLY A 154 -5.51 5.03 0.39
CA GLY A 154 -4.63 6.14 0.03
C GLY A 154 -4.09 6.90 1.23
N ALA A 155 -4.96 7.20 2.20
CA ALA A 155 -4.57 7.86 3.45
C ALA A 155 -3.65 6.98 4.30
N ALA A 156 -3.92 5.67 4.38
CA ALA A 156 -3.08 4.73 5.12
C ALA A 156 -1.68 4.62 4.52
N ILE A 157 -1.56 4.47 3.19
CA ILE A 157 -0.27 4.47 2.49
C ILE A 157 0.49 5.76 2.81
N PHE A 158 -0.15 6.91 2.63
CA PHE A 158 0.45 8.22 2.88
C PHE A 158 0.99 8.36 4.32
N LYS A 159 0.17 8.06 5.33
CA LYS A 159 0.56 8.22 6.74
C LYS A 159 1.57 7.17 7.21
N ARG A 160 1.49 5.94 6.71
CA ARG A 160 2.52 4.91 6.97
C ARG A 160 3.87 5.32 6.38
N PHE A 161 3.88 5.94 5.20
CA PHE A 161 5.11 6.44 4.57
C PHE A 161 5.68 7.62 5.35
N GLU A 162 4.84 8.59 5.74
CA GLU A 162 5.24 9.70 6.60
C GLU A 162 5.87 9.20 7.90
N HIS A 163 5.20 8.27 8.59
CA HIS A 163 5.69 7.69 9.84
C HIS A 163 7.03 6.96 9.66
N TYR A 164 7.15 6.13 8.62
CA TYR A 164 8.38 5.40 8.36
C TYR A 164 9.56 6.32 8.02
N LEU A 165 9.34 7.35 7.19
CA LEU A 165 10.39 8.31 6.84
C LEU A 165 10.91 9.06 8.07
N GLU A 166 10.00 9.48 8.96
CA GLU A 166 10.37 10.11 10.23
C GLU A 166 11.16 9.13 11.13
N GLN A 167 10.64 7.92 11.35
CA GLN A 167 11.26 6.95 12.25
C GLN A 167 12.61 6.43 11.75
N LYS A 168 12.72 6.11 10.47
CA LYS A 168 13.91 5.48 9.89
C LYS A 168 15.01 6.48 9.57
N PHE A 169 14.64 7.69 9.13
CA PHE A 169 15.60 8.67 8.60
C PHE A 169 15.65 9.98 9.38
N SER A 170 14.80 10.17 10.39
CA SER A 170 14.63 11.45 11.09
C SER A 170 14.37 12.60 10.11
N ARG A 171 13.64 12.29 9.02
CA ARG A 171 13.33 13.21 7.94
C ARG A 171 11.82 13.23 7.72
N PRO A 172 11.08 14.18 8.32
CA PRO A 172 9.65 14.29 8.14
C PRO A 172 9.31 14.64 6.69
N LEU A 173 8.09 14.34 6.26
CA LEU A 173 7.68 14.52 4.87
C LEU A 173 7.89 15.95 4.34
N LYS A 174 7.66 16.97 5.18
CA LYS A 174 7.87 18.40 4.88
C LYS A 174 9.32 18.78 4.53
N ASP A 175 10.28 17.92 4.88
CA ASP A 175 11.71 18.14 4.60
C ASP A 175 12.12 17.59 3.22
N PHE A 176 11.21 16.91 2.51
CA PHE A 176 11.35 16.58 1.10
C PHE A 176 10.85 17.73 0.23
N LYS A 177 11.66 18.20 -0.71
CA LYS A 177 11.39 19.42 -1.49
C LYS A 177 10.78 19.12 -2.86
N THR A 178 11.03 17.95 -3.42
CA THR A 178 10.56 17.55 -4.74
C THR A 178 10.12 16.08 -4.69
N ILE A 179 8.81 15.88 -4.57
CA ILE A 179 8.19 14.56 -4.39
C ILE A 179 7.52 14.14 -5.69
N LEU A 180 7.79 12.91 -6.12
CA LEU A 180 7.13 12.28 -7.26
C LEU A 180 6.26 11.12 -6.80
N ASP A 181 5.00 11.11 -7.22
CA ASP A 181 4.11 9.94 -7.23
C ASP A 181 4.10 9.37 -8.67
N TRP A 182 4.88 8.31 -8.89
CA TRP A 182 5.05 7.64 -10.19
C TRP A 182 4.03 6.51 -10.33
N GLY A 183 3.16 6.62 -11.34
CA GLY A 183 1.94 5.81 -11.44
C GLY A 183 0.86 6.32 -10.49
N CYS A 184 0.63 7.63 -10.44
CA CYS A 184 -0.24 8.25 -9.44
C CYS A 184 -1.74 7.90 -9.61
N GLY A 185 -2.13 7.34 -10.77
CA GLY A 185 -3.50 7.11 -11.16
C GLY A 185 -4.34 8.38 -11.02
N SER A 186 -5.55 8.24 -10.49
CA SER A 186 -6.43 9.36 -10.12
C SER A 186 -6.04 10.07 -8.82
N GLY A 187 -4.80 9.88 -8.35
CA GLY A 187 -4.23 10.62 -7.22
C GLY A 187 -4.56 10.03 -5.85
N ARG A 188 -4.66 8.70 -5.73
CA ARG A 188 -5.03 7.99 -4.50
C ARG A 188 -4.14 8.39 -3.33
N VAL A 189 -2.83 8.44 -3.54
CA VAL A 189 -1.85 8.89 -2.54
C VAL A 189 -1.58 10.40 -2.70
N SER A 190 -1.34 10.86 -3.93
CA SER A 190 -1.09 12.27 -4.28
C SER A 190 -2.04 13.30 -3.63
N ARG A 191 -3.32 12.97 -3.45
CA ARG A 191 -4.32 13.89 -2.86
C ARG A 191 -3.99 14.29 -1.41
N HIS A 192 -3.23 13.48 -0.68
CA HIS A 192 -2.90 13.71 0.72
C HIS A 192 -1.70 14.63 0.94
N PHE A 193 -0.92 14.94 -0.10
CA PHE A 193 0.24 15.84 0.00
C PHE A 193 -0.08 17.34 0.19
N HIS A 194 -1.36 17.72 0.24
CA HIS A 194 -1.75 19.10 0.53
C HIS A 194 -1.27 19.59 1.92
N VAL A 195 -0.93 18.66 2.82
CA VAL A 195 -0.40 18.96 4.17
C VAL A 195 1.09 19.35 4.18
N VAL A 196 1.79 19.24 3.05
CA VAL A 196 3.19 19.67 2.88
C VAL A 196 3.31 20.77 1.82
N PRO A 197 2.75 21.97 2.06
CA PRO A 197 2.61 23.01 1.03
C PRO A 197 3.93 23.57 0.49
N ASP A 198 5.04 23.39 1.21
CA ASP A 198 6.37 23.83 0.78
C ASP A 198 7.07 22.85 -0.17
N SER A 199 6.51 21.65 -0.35
CA SER A 199 7.03 20.61 -1.23
C SER A 199 6.46 20.78 -2.65
N LYS A 200 7.30 20.60 -3.67
CA LYS A 200 6.84 20.51 -5.06
C LYS A 200 6.34 19.10 -5.33
N ILE A 201 5.03 18.92 -5.41
CA ILE A 201 4.38 17.63 -5.63
C ILE A 201 4.18 17.41 -7.13
N TRP A 202 4.69 16.30 -7.65
CA TRP A 202 4.49 15.85 -9.03
C TRP A 202 3.81 14.50 -9.02
N GLY A 203 2.83 14.31 -9.89
CA GLY A 203 2.21 13.01 -10.16
C GLY A 203 2.28 12.69 -11.64
N VAL A 204 2.67 11.47 -11.99
CA VAL A 204 2.73 11.03 -13.38
C VAL A 204 2.07 9.68 -13.56
N ASP A 205 1.43 9.49 -14.70
CA ASP A 205 0.75 8.24 -15.05
C ASP A 205 0.65 8.10 -16.57
N ILE A 206 0.43 6.88 -17.05
CA ILE A 206 0.17 6.59 -18.47
C ILE A 206 -1.30 6.84 -18.83
N ASP A 207 -2.20 6.80 -17.85
CA ASP A 207 -3.62 7.01 -18.03
C ASP A 207 -3.95 8.51 -18.07
N LYS A 208 -4.09 9.03 -19.28
CA LYS A 208 -4.46 10.42 -19.55
C LYS A 208 -5.78 10.84 -18.88
N ASP A 209 -6.75 9.94 -18.78
CA ASP A 209 -8.06 10.25 -18.17
C ASP A 209 -7.90 10.49 -16.66
N ASN A 210 -7.10 9.65 -16.00
CA ASN A 210 -6.72 9.85 -14.60
C ASN A 210 -5.92 11.14 -14.39
N ILE A 211 -4.96 11.43 -15.26
CA ILE A 211 -4.17 12.68 -15.18
C ILE A 211 -5.05 13.92 -15.35
N SER A 212 -5.99 13.90 -16.30
CA SER A 212 -6.92 15.02 -16.50
C SER A 212 -7.79 15.26 -15.26
N TRP A 213 -8.21 14.19 -14.57
CA TRP A 213 -8.92 14.29 -13.31
C TRP A 213 -8.06 14.95 -12.23
N CYS A 214 -6.80 14.50 -12.06
CA CYS A 214 -5.88 15.07 -11.06
C CYS A 214 -5.60 16.55 -11.31
N GLN A 215 -5.34 16.95 -12.56
CA GLN A 215 -5.11 18.35 -12.94
C GLN A 215 -6.30 19.26 -12.60
N THR A 216 -7.53 18.73 -12.69
CA THR A 216 -8.75 19.48 -12.41
C THR A 216 -9.02 19.62 -10.92
N HIS A 217 -8.69 18.60 -10.13
CA HIS A 217 -9.21 18.46 -8.76
C HIS A 217 -8.14 18.53 -7.65
N LEU A 218 -6.85 18.42 -7.98
CA LEU A 218 -5.75 18.43 -7.00
C LEU A 218 -4.82 19.64 -7.23
N PRO A 219 -5.20 20.85 -6.77
CA PRO A 219 -4.51 22.10 -7.12
C PRO A 219 -3.11 22.24 -6.50
N HIS A 220 -2.77 21.42 -5.50
CA HIS A 220 -1.48 21.44 -4.82
C HIS A 220 -0.37 20.69 -5.58
N GLY A 221 -0.69 19.96 -6.65
CA GLY A 221 0.26 19.14 -7.40
C GLY A 221 0.33 19.49 -8.89
N LYS A 222 1.46 19.12 -9.51
CA LYS A 222 1.64 19.14 -10.96
C LYS A 222 1.48 17.73 -11.50
N PHE A 223 0.47 17.51 -12.33
CA PHE A 223 0.17 16.20 -12.90
C PHE A 223 0.41 16.17 -14.39
N SER A 224 1.04 15.10 -14.90
CA SER A 224 1.32 14.96 -16.34
C SER A 224 1.33 13.52 -16.80
N GLU A 225 0.81 13.30 -18.01
CA GLU A 225 0.91 12.02 -18.72
C GLU A 225 2.36 11.72 -19.08
N ILE A 226 2.75 10.45 -18.98
CA ILE A 226 4.06 9.95 -19.42
C ILE A 226 3.88 8.75 -20.38
N PRO A 227 4.88 8.45 -21.22
CA PRO A 227 4.81 7.28 -22.09
C PRO A 227 4.77 5.96 -21.31
N LEU A 228 4.23 4.91 -21.94
CA LEU A 228 4.16 3.55 -21.39
C LEU A 228 5.55 2.97 -21.07
N THR A 229 6.55 3.32 -21.87
CA THR A 229 7.93 2.90 -21.70
C THR A 229 8.82 4.12 -21.49
N PRO A 230 9.90 4.01 -20.70
CA PRO A 230 10.82 5.12 -20.50
C PRO A 230 11.54 5.50 -21.82
N PRO A 231 12.07 6.73 -21.94
CA PRO A 231 12.22 7.73 -20.87
C PRO A 231 10.98 8.63 -20.70
N THR A 232 10.84 9.17 -19.49
CA THR A 232 9.89 10.24 -19.18
C THR A 232 10.46 11.61 -19.61
N PRO A 233 9.61 12.63 -19.83
CA PRO A 233 10.06 14.01 -20.03
C PRO A 233 10.48 14.70 -18.72
N LEU A 234 10.60 13.97 -17.60
CA LEU A 234 10.97 14.54 -16.32
C LEU A 234 12.47 14.88 -16.27
N PRO A 235 12.85 15.94 -15.54
CA PRO A 235 14.25 16.36 -15.42
C PRO A 235 15.11 15.33 -14.66
N ASP A 236 16.36 15.20 -15.09
CA ASP A 236 17.42 14.46 -14.38
C ASP A 236 17.66 15.03 -12.98
N ASP A 237 18.08 14.19 -12.02
CA ASP A 237 18.57 14.59 -10.68
C ASP A 237 17.63 15.59 -9.97
N TYR A 238 16.30 15.36 -10.04
CA TYR A 238 15.33 16.35 -9.59
C TYR A 238 14.56 15.96 -8.33
N PHE A 239 14.14 14.71 -8.17
CA PHE A 239 13.26 14.30 -7.07
C PHE A 239 14.05 13.80 -5.87
N ASP A 240 13.74 14.27 -4.66
CA ASP A 240 14.36 13.79 -3.42
C ASP A 240 13.53 12.71 -2.70
N LEU A 241 12.27 12.53 -3.09
CA LEU A 241 11.42 11.39 -2.76
C LEU A 241 10.67 10.92 -4.01
N ILE A 242 10.71 9.61 -4.30
CA ILE A 242 9.90 8.99 -5.34
C ILE A 242 9.07 7.87 -4.70
N ILE A 243 7.78 7.92 -4.92
CA ILE A 243 6.82 6.90 -4.50
C ILE A 243 6.26 6.25 -5.76
N GLY A 244 6.13 4.93 -5.76
CA GLY A 244 5.54 4.20 -6.88
C GLY A 244 4.77 2.99 -6.40
N ILE A 245 3.46 3.12 -6.32
CA ILE A 245 2.60 2.10 -5.72
C ILE A 245 1.80 1.39 -6.79
N SER A 246 1.95 0.06 -6.81
CA SER A 246 1.30 -0.87 -7.72
C SER A 246 1.60 -0.56 -9.19
N VAL A 247 2.86 -0.24 -9.51
CA VAL A 247 3.33 -0.05 -10.89
C VAL A 247 4.14 -1.25 -11.33
N LEU A 248 5.28 -1.51 -10.66
CA LEU A 248 6.18 -2.61 -11.01
C LEU A 248 5.53 -3.99 -10.87
N THR A 249 4.52 -4.10 -10.00
CA THR A 249 3.66 -5.29 -9.81
C THR A 249 2.90 -5.72 -11.06
N HIS A 250 2.89 -4.88 -12.11
CA HIS A 250 2.20 -5.15 -13.37
C HIS A 250 3.09 -5.14 -14.61
N LEU A 251 4.41 -5.11 -14.43
CA LEU A 251 5.39 -5.06 -15.52
C LEU A 251 6.22 -6.34 -15.57
N ASN A 252 6.57 -6.77 -16.79
CA ASN A 252 7.54 -7.83 -16.98
C ASN A 252 8.95 -7.39 -16.53
N GLU A 253 9.85 -8.36 -16.39
CA GLU A 253 11.20 -8.14 -15.86
C GLU A 253 12.00 -7.10 -16.66
N GLU A 254 11.96 -7.16 -17.99
CA GLU A 254 12.66 -6.21 -18.87
C GLU A 254 12.18 -4.78 -18.65
N ASN A 255 10.86 -4.58 -18.59
CA ASN A 255 10.25 -3.28 -18.34
C ASN A 255 10.54 -2.77 -16.93
N GLN A 256 10.57 -3.65 -15.91
CA GLN A 256 10.99 -3.23 -14.57
C GLN A 256 12.42 -2.68 -14.58
N PHE A 257 13.36 -3.34 -15.27
CA PHE A 257 14.75 -2.86 -15.36
C PHE A 257 14.86 -1.54 -16.12
N ALA A 258 14.13 -1.38 -17.23
CA ALA A 258 14.08 -0.12 -17.96
C ALA A 258 13.56 1.03 -17.08
N TRP A 259 12.51 0.77 -16.29
CA TRP A 259 11.97 1.76 -15.37
C TRP A 259 12.90 2.05 -14.20
N LEU A 260 13.59 1.06 -13.62
CA LEU A 260 14.58 1.30 -12.56
C LEU A 260 15.74 2.19 -13.05
N GLN A 261 16.19 2.01 -14.29
CA GLN A 261 17.17 2.87 -14.94
C GLN A 261 16.66 4.33 -15.05
N GLU A 262 15.41 4.49 -15.47
CA GLU A 262 14.77 5.80 -15.61
C GLU A 262 14.52 6.49 -14.26
N LEU A 263 14.03 5.75 -13.27
CA LEU A 263 13.85 6.23 -11.90
C LEU A 263 15.20 6.68 -11.31
N LYS A 264 16.30 5.98 -11.65
CA LYS A 264 17.64 6.38 -11.23
C LYS A 264 18.06 7.71 -11.88
N ARG A 265 17.73 7.94 -13.16
CA ARG A 265 18.04 9.19 -13.88
C ARG A 265 17.35 10.40 -13.23
N ILE A 266 16.08 10.27 -12.87
CA ILE A 266 15.27 11.39 -12.35
C ILE A 266 15.44 11.60 -10.83
N ALA A 267 15.91 10.58 -10.10
CA ALA A 267 16.17 10.65 -8.68
C ALA A 267 17.44 11.47 -8.39
N LYS A 268 17.35 12.37 -7.40
CA LYS A 268 18.53 13.05 -6.87
C LYS A 268 19.52 12.06 -6.29
N LYS A 269 20.80 12.41 -6.24
CA LYS A 269 21.75 11.69 -5.36
C LYS A 269 21.25 11.72 -3.91
N GLY A 270 21.19 10.56 -3.28
CA GLY A 270 20.67 10.38 -1.92
C GLY A 270 19.14 10.44 -1.80
N ALA A 271 18.40 10.53 -2.92
CA ALA A 271 16.95 10.45 -2.91
C ALA A 271 16.47 9.11 -2.36
N ILE A 272 15.34 9.14 -1.67
CA ILE A 272 14.64 7.93 -1.20
C ILE A 272 13.60 7.53 -2.23
N LEU A 273 13.55 6.23 -2.54
CA LEU A 273 12.50 5.64 -3.36
C LEU A 273 11.72 4.64 -2.52
N MET A 274 10.40 4.65 -2.64
CA MET A 274 9.48 3.74 -1.96
C MET A 274 8.56 3.11 -3.00
N LEU A 275 8.93 1.93 -3.49
CA LEU A 275 8.24 1.26 -4.59
C LEU A 275 7.61 -0.04 -4.09
N SER A 276 6.37 -0.32 -4.47
CA SER A 276 5.70 -1.54 -4.00
C SER A 276 5.94 -2.75 -4.89
N ILE A 277 5.87 -3.93 -4.27
CA ILE A 277 5.93 -5.25 -4.92
C ILE A 277 4.80 -6.15 -4.40
N GLN A 278 4.51 -7.24 -5.11
CA GLN A 278 3.70 -8.32 -4.56
C GLN A 278 4.63 -9.29 -3.85
N GLY A 279 4.66 -9.23 -2.51
CA GLY A 279 5.46 -10.13 -1.68
C GLY A 279 4.63 -11.20 -0.99
N LEU A 280 5.22 -11.80 0.05
CA LEU A 280 4.67 -12.99 0.71
C LEU A 280 3.27 -12.73 1.29
N SER A 281 3.10 -11.57 1.93
CA SER A 281 1.85 -11.19 2.60
C SER A 281 0.68 -11.12 1.61
N GLN A 282 0.88 -10.44 0.48
CA GLN A 282 -0.15 -10.35 -0.56
C GLN A 282 -0.39 -11.70 -1.24
N ALA A 283 0.67 -12.46 -1.52
CA ALA A 283 0.52 -13.78 -2.11
C ALA A 283 -0.26 -14.72 -1.16
N GLY A 284 -0.05 -14.66 0.15
CA GLY A 284 -0.88 -15.36 1.13
C GLY A 284 -2.33 -14.90 1.11
N PHE A 285 -2.58 -13.61 0.86
CA PHE A 285 -3.94 -13.08 0.71
C PHE A 285 -4.65 -13.57 -0.57
N TYR A 286 -3.94 -13.62 -1.71
CA TYR A 286 -4.47 -14.08 -2.99
C TYR A 286 -4.48 -15.61 -3.17
N ARG A 287 -3.69 -16.34 -2.38
CA ARG A 287 -3.65 -17.81 -2.33
C ARG A 287 -3.42 -18.45 -3.71
N PRO A 288 -2.33 -18.11 -4.43
CA PRO A 288 -2.00 -18.82 -5.65
C PRO A 288 -1.66 -20.29 -5.33
N ALA A 289 -1.67 -21.14 -6.37
CA ALA A 289 -1.37 -22.54 -6.21
C ALA A 289 0.06 -22.77 -5.67
N PRO A 290 0.30 -23.84 -4.87
CA PRO A 290 1.61 -24.07 -4.23
C PRO A 290 2.80 -24.18 -5.20
N ASP A 291 2.57 -24.62 -6.44
CA ASP A 291 3.58 -24.66 -7.50
C ASP A 291 4.04 -23.25 -7.92
N ILE A 292 3.13 -22.28 -8.00
CA ILE A 292 3.46 -20.87 -8.24
C ILE A 292 4.30 -20.32 -7.08
N LEU A 293 3.93 -20.60 -5.83
CA LEU A 293 4.70 -20.16 -4.65
C LEU A 293 6.12 -20.72 -4.66
N ARG A 294 6.27 -22.00 -5.03
CA ARG A 294 7.58 -22.65 -5.17
C ARG A 294 8.39 -22.04 -6.29
N GLU A 295 7.76 -21.74 -7.42
CA GLU A 295 8.42 -21.07 -8.54
C GLU A 295 8.94 -19.68 -8.13
N VAL A 296 8.23 -18.94 -7.28
CA VAL A 296 8.71 -17.67 -6.71
C VAL A 296 9.94 -17.88 -5.84
N GLU A 297 9.95 -18.90 -4.98
CA GLU A 297 11.13 -19.21 -4.15
C GLU A 297 12.34 -19.66 -4.99
N GLU A 298 12.12 -20.35 -6.11
CA GLU A 298 13.18 -20.88 -6.97
C GLU A 298 13.74 -19.86 -7.98
N LYS A 299 12.85 -19.11 -8.64
CA LYS A 299 13.20 -18.18 -9.72
C LYS A 299 13.28 -16.73 -9.24
N GLY A 300 12.54 -16.39 -8.19
CA GLY A 300 12.51 -15.06 -7.61
C GLY A 300 11.61 -14.04 -8.33
N PHE A 301 11.18 -14.34 -9.56
CA PHE A 301 10.26 -13.52 -10.36
C PHE A 301 9.31 -14.44 -11.12
N VAL A 302 8.01 -14.28 -10.92
CA VAL A 302 6.98 -15.10 -11.58
C VAL A 302 5.86 -14.23 -12.10
N ILE A 303 5.47 -14.43 -13.36
CA ILE A 303 4.28 -13.83 -13.96
C ILE A 303 3.09 -14.75 -13.66
N THR A 304 2.09 -14.24 -12.94
CA THR A 304 0.92 -15.03 -12.53
C THR A 304 -0.27 -14.92 -13.48
N GLY A 305 -0.23 -13.97 -14.41
CA GLY A 305 -1.23 -13.86 -15.48
C GLY A 305 -1.35 -12.45 -16.05
N ARG A 306 -2.24 -12.30 -17.03
CA ARG A 306 -2.66 -11.00 -17.55
C ARG A 306 -3.56 -10.30 -16.53
N ASN A 307 -3.44 -8.98 -16.43
CA ASN A 307 -4.34 -8.13 -15.68
C ASN A 307 -5.18 -7.28 -16.66
N SER A 308 -6.50 -7.21 -16.47
CA SER A 308 -7.43 -6.51 -17.37
C SER A 308 -7.92 -5.16 -16.85
N ASP A 309 -7.38 -4.66 -15.72
CA ASP A 309 -7.87 -3.44 -15.07
C ASP A 309 -7.67 -2.18 -15.95
N LEU A 310 -6.73 -2.21 -16.89
CA LEU A 310 -6.44 -1.10 -17.81
C LEU A 310 -6.90 -1.33 -19.26
N ASP A 311 -7.67 -2.38 -19.53
CA ASP A 311 -8.13 -2.73 -20.89
C ASP A 311 -8.88 -1.58 -21.59
N ASP A 312 -9.60 -0.74 -20.83
CA ASP A 312 -10.40 0.36 -21.39
C ASP A 312 -9.57 1.61 -21.77
N VAL A 313 -8.31 1.69 -21.33
CA VAL A 313 -7.44 2.87 -21.51
C VAL A 313 -6.11 2.56 -22.19
N MET A 314 -5.70 1.28 -22.26
CA MET A 314 -4.51 0.84 -22.96
C MET A 314 -4.85 0.22 -24.32
N ALA A 315 -4.29 0.79 -25.39
CA ALA A 315 -4.47 0.26 -26.73
C ALA A 315 -3.86 -1.14 -26.94
N ASP A 316 -2.81 -1.47 -26.19
CA ASP A 316 -2.18 -2.79 -26.16
C ASP A 316 -2.41 -3.44 -24.78
N ASN A 317 -3.25 -4.47 -24.76
CA ASN A 317 -3.69 -5.16 -23.56
C ASN A 317 -2.78 -6.35 -23.15
N THR A 318 -1.61 -6.50 -23.78
CA THR A 318 -0.66 -7.57 -23.46
C THR A 318 0.41 -7.16 -22.44
N HIS A 319 0.55 -5.86 -22.19
CA HIS A 319 1.61 -5.29 -21.36
C HIS A 319 1.29 -5.30 -19.86
N TYR A 320 0.02 -5.29 -19.48
CA TYR A 320 -0.42 -5.24 -18.09
C TYR A 320 -0.62 -6.67 -17.54
N ILE A 321 0.23 -7.06 -16.61
CA ILE A 321 0.29 -8.41 -16.05
C ILE A 321 0.21 -8.37 -14.53
N ASN A 322 0.29 -9.51 -13.86
CA ASN A 322 0.55 -9.60 -12.43
C ASN A 322 1.86 -10.35 -12.22
N VAL A 323 2.71 -9.84 -11.33
CA VAL A 323 3.98 -10.48 -11.00
C VAL A 323 4.18 -10.60 -9.49
N ILE A 324 4.77 -11.71 -9.05
CA ILE A 324 5.19 -11.93 -7.67
C ILE A 324 6.72 -12.01 -7.64
N GLN A 325 7.32 -11.38 -6.64
CA GLN A 325 8.77 -11.26 -6.52
C GLN A 325 9.22 -11.70 -5.13
N SER A 326 10.34 -12.42 -5.05
CA SER A 326 10.98 -12.71 -3.77
C SER A 326 11.86 -11.55 -3.31
N HIS A 327 11.98 -11.35 -1.99
CA HIS A 327 12.88 -10.32 -1.44
C HIS A 327 14.34 -10.53 -1.89
N ASP A 328 14.82 -11.78 -1.95
CA ASP A 328 16.18 -12.11 -2.43
C ASP A 328 16.41 -11.66 -3.89
N TYR A 329 15.40 -11.83 -4.75
CA TYR A 329 15.45 -11.36 -6.12
C TYR A 329 15.56 -9.83 -6.18
N ILE A 330 14.76 -9.12 -5.38
CA ILE A 330 14.80 -7.65 -5.29
C ILE A 330 16.19 -7.19 -4.86
N HIS A 331 16.74 -7.75 -3.78
CA HIS A 331 18.09 -7.42 -3.33
C HIS A 331 19.14 -7.63 -4.43
N LYS A 332 19.06 -8.74 -5.17
CA LYS A 332 20.01 -9.08 -6.23
C LYS A 332 19.89 -8.19 -7.47
N GLN A 333 18.66 -7.90 -7.91
CA GLN A 333 18.42 -7.26 -9.21
C GLN A 333 18.27 -5.75 -9.09
N TRP A 334 17.44 -5.28 -8.15
CA TRP A 334 17.21 -3.85 -7.94
C TRP A 334 18.40 -3.20 -7.23
N GLY A 335 19.15 -3.98 -6.42
CA GLY A 335 20.41 -3.58 -5.80
C GLY A 335 21.50 -3.10 -6.78
N LYS A 336 21.37 -3.43 -8.07
CA LYS A 336 22.25 -2.95 -9.15
C LYS A 336 22.03 -1.46 -9.46
N TYR A 337 20.82 -0.95 -9.19
CA TYR A 337 20.41 0.42 -9.49
C TYR A 337 20.48 1.29 -8.24
N PHE A 338 19.98 0.79 -7.11
CA PHE A 338 19.88 1.53 -5.85
C PHE A 338 20.44 0.73 -4.68
N THR A 339 20.77 1.39 -3.58
CA THR A 339 21.00 0.71 -2.30
C THR A 339 19.65 0.35 -1.69
N ILE A 340 19.38 -0.95 -1.47
CA ILE A 340 18.17 -1.40 -0.78
C ILE A 340 18.36 -1.19 0.73
N LEU A 341 17.52 -0.36 1.33
CA LEU A 341 17.58 -0.01 2.75
C LEU A 341 16.66 -0.86 3.62
N ASP A 342 15.52 -1.26 3.07
CA ASP A 342 14.50 -2.06 3.75
C ASP A 342 13.52 -2.66 2.74
N ILE A 343 12.84 -3.73 3.14
CA ILE A 343 11.63 -4.23 2.46
C ILE A 343 10.59 -4.43 3.55
N VAL A 344 9.58 -3.57 3.57
CA VAL A 344 8.58 -3.52 4.63
C VAL A 344 7.30 -4.20 4.16
N ASP A 345 6.98 -5.36 4.74
CA ASP A 345 5.79 -6.13 4.40
C ASP A 345 4.50 -5.34 4.63
N ALA A 346 3.54 -5.45 3.70
CA ALA A 346 2.20 -4.86 3.79
C ALA A 346 2.16 -3.36 4.17
N MET A 347 3.23 -2.61 3.88
CA MET A 347 3.29 -1.18 4.18
C MET A 347 2.36 -0.38 3.26
N ALA A 348 2.22 -0.79 2.00
CA ALA A 348 1.28 -0.22 1.04
C ALA A 348 -0.03 -1.00 1.04
N ALA A 349 -0.74 -0.95 2.18
CA ALA A 349 -1.92 -1.75 2.48
C ALA A 349 -1.64 -3.27 2.52
N ASN A 350 -1.76 -3.98 1.41
CA ASN A 350 -1.44 -5.40 1.31
C ASN A 350 -0.14 -5.67 0.53
N GLN A 351 0.45 -4.66 -0.10
CA GLN A 351 1.71 -4.77 -0.84
C GLN A 351 2.91 -4.40 0.05
N ASP A 352 4.01 -5.09 -0.17
CA ASP A 352 5.29 -4.76 0.46
C ASP A 352 5.87 -3.51 -0.21
N VAL A 353 6.70 -2.77 0.52
CA VAL A 353 7.39 -1.59 0.00
C VAL A 353 8.89 -1.77 0.11
N VAL A 354 9.55 -1.73 -1.04
CA VAL A 354 11.01 -1.69 -1.15
C VAL A 354 11.46 -0.25 -0.97
N VAL A 355 12.19 0.00 0.12
CA VAL A 355 12.76 1.31 0.42
C VAL A 355 14.20 1.33 -0.07
N MET A 356 14.51 2.27 -0.95
CA MET A 356 15.81 2.35 -1.62
C MET A 356 16.41 3.74 -1.54
N ARG A 357 17.72 3.84 -1.74
CA ARG A 357 18.43 5.12 -1.85
C ARG A 357 19.29 5.19 -3.10
N ASN A 358 19.26 6.33 -3.79
CA ASN A 358 20.09 6.60 -4.95
C ASN A 358 21.51 7.03 -4.56
N ASP A 359 22.30 6.09 -4.03
CA ASP A 359 23.71 6.31 -3.71
C ASP A 359 24.68 5.81 -4.78
N ASN A 360 24.20 4.90 -5.64
CA ASN A 360 25.04 4.25 -6.63
C ASN A 360 25.45 5.27 -7.70
N PRO A 361 26.76 5.37 -8.02
CA PRO A 361 27.26 6.33 -8.99
C PRO A 361 26.66 6.17 -10.39
#